data_AF-K6Z4I8-F1
#
_entry.id   AF-K6Z4I8-F1
#
_cell.length_a   1.000
_cell.length_b   1.000
_cell.length_c   1.000
_cell.angle_alpha   90.00
_cell.angle_beta   90.00
_cell.angle_gamma   90.00
#
_symmetry.space_group_name_H-M   'P 1'
#
loop_
_entity.id
_entity.type
_entity.pdbx_description
1 polymer ?
#
loop_
_entity_poly.entity_id
_entity_poly.type
_entity_poly.pdbx_seq_one_letter_code
_entity_poly.pdbx_strand_id
1 'polypeptide(L)'
;MCSSPKSSGSRRPLSTSSKSLAESFSSDQRARFTQVANQAEQRRAERLATNKRWKQAQAEKANTLANNKKSEQSTSLFAWVSQVFAH
;
A
#
# COMPACT_ATOMS: atom_id res chain seq x y z
N MET A 1 1.18 -21.33 -60.29
CA MET A 1 1.25 -21.88 -58.93
C MET A 1 2.44 -21.27 -58.21
N CYS A 2 2.24 -20.19 -57.45
CA CYS A 2 3.27 -19.59 -56.60
C CYS A 2 2.59 -19.00 -55.35
N SER A 3 2.27 -19.84 -54.37
CA SER A 3 1.78 -19.39 -53.07
C SER A 3 2.98 -19.17 -52.14
N SER A 4 3.37 -17.90 -51.96
CA SER A 4 4.34 -17.51 -50.94
C SER A 4 3.81 -17.92 -49.56
N PRO A 5 4.64 -18.54 -48.70
CA PRO A 5 4.20 -18.87 -47.35
C PRO A 5 3.86 -17.57 -46.63
N LYS A 6 2.66 -17.50 -46.06
CA LYS A 6 2.22 -16.39 -45.20
C LYS A 6 3.20 -16.33 -44.04
N SER A 7 4.13 -15.38 -44.10
CA SER A 7 5.11 -15.09 -43.05
C SER A 7 4.36 -15.02 -41.73
N SER A 8 4.53 -16.07 -40.92
CA SER A 8 4.03 -16.14 -39.55
C SER A 8 4.57 -14.92 -38.83
N GLY A 9 3.69 -13.94 -38.61
CA GLY A 9 4.03 -12.65 -38.04
C GLY A 9 4.99 -12.79 -36.87
N SER A 10 6.13 -12.11 -37.00
CA SER A 10 7.03 -11.72 -35.90
C SER A 10 7.04 -12.69 -34.72
N ARG A 11 7.63 -13.89 -34.90
CA ARG A 11 8.26 -14.54 -33.75
C ARG A 11 9.45 -13.66 -33.37
N ARG A 12 9.23 -12.69 -32.47
CA ARG A 12 10.33 -12.08 -31.73
C ARG A 12 11.18 -13.25 -31.22
N PRO A 13 12.49 -13.30 -31.49
CA PRO A 13 13.32 -14.33 -30.88
C PRO A 13 13.06 -14.27 -29.37
N LEU A 14 12.81 -15.42 -28.74
CA LEU A 14 12.78 -15.50 -27.28
C LEU A 14 14.08 -14.84 -26.83
N SER A 15 13.98 -13.67 -26.20
CA SER A 15 15.15 -12.95 -25.72
C SER A 15 15.98 -13.95 -24.93
N THR A 16 17.20 -14.19 -25.41
CA THR A 16 18.17 -15.11 -24.81
C THR A 16 18.04 -15.04 -23.30
N SER A 17 17.87 -16.19 -22.63
CA SER A 17 17.66 -16.27 -21.19
C SER A 17 18.60 -15.28 -20.52
N SER A 18 18.04 -14.18 -19.99
CA SER A 18 18.81 -13.19 -19.28
C SER A 18 19.38 -13.94 -18.09
N LYS A 19 20.63 -14.40 -18.21
CA LYS A 19 21.31 -15.12 -17.14
C LYS A 19 21.04 -14.33 -15.88
N SER A 20 20.37 -14.96 -14.92
CA SER A 20 19.98 -14.29 -13.70
C SER A 20 21.25 -13.68 -13.11
N LEU A 21 21.22 -12.45 -12.60
CA LEU A 21 22.40 -11.84 -11.96
C LEU A 21 22.98 -12.77 -10.87
N ALA A 22 22.15 -13.66 -10.31
CA ALA A 22 22.56 -14.67 -9.35
C ALA A 22 23.36 -15.83 -9.94
N GLU A 23 23.32 -16.06 -11.25
CA GLU A 23 23.96 -17.18 -11.94
C GLU A 23 25.49 -17.01 -12.03
N SER A 24 25.97 -15.77 -11.99
CA SER A 24 27.40 -15.44 -11.87
C SER A 24 27.94 -15.50 -10.44
N PHE A 25 27.08 -15.67 -9.44
CA PHE A 25 27.50 -15.70 -8.04
C PHE A 25 27.77 -17.11 -7.53
N SER A 26 28.76 -17.23 -6.65
CA SER A 26 29.00 -18.49 -5.94
C SER A 26 27.79 -18.87 -5.08
N SER A 27 27.71 -20.13 -4.66
CA SER A 27 26.66 -20.60 -3.72
C SER A 27 26.61 -19.73 -2.47
N ASP A 28 27.77 -19.36 -1.92
CA ASP A 28 27.87 -18.62 -0.66
C ASP A 28 27.42 -17.17 -0.83
N GLN A 29 27.75 -16.55 -1.96
CA GLN A 29 27.30 -15.19 -2.30
C GLN A 29 25.78 -15.16 -2.47
N ARG A 30 25.20 -16.18 -3.13
CA ARG A 30 23.75 -16.32 -3.25
C ARG A 30 23.09 -16.49 -1.89
N ALA A 31 23.64 -17.34 -1.02
CA ALA A 31 23.11 -17.56 0.33
C ALA A 31 23.08 -16.26 1.15
N ARG A 32 24.15 -15.45 1.09
CA ARG A 32 24.20 -14.13 1.74
C ARG A 32 23.16 -13.18 1.18
N PHE A 33 23.00 -13.15 -0.15
CA PHE A 33 21.98 -12.30 -0.78
C PHE A 33 20.57 -12.68 -0.32
N THR A 34 20.26 -13.97 -0.29
CA THR A 34 18.97 -14.47 0.21
C THR A 34 18.76 -14.12 1.68
N GLN A 35 19.78 -14.24 2.53
CA GLN A 35 19.67 -13.84 3.94
C GLN A 35 19.33 -12.35 4.10
N VAL A 36 20.03 -11.48 3.35
CA VAL A 36 19.77 -10.03 3.38
C VAL A 36 18.37 -9.71 2.84
N ALA A 37 17.95 -10.37 1.76
CA ALA A 37 16.62 -10.20 1.19
C ALA A 37 15.52 -10.58 2.19
N ASN A 38 15.67 -11.74 2.85
CA ASN A 38 14.73 -12.21 3.87
C ASN A 38 14.66 -11.24 5.06
N GLN A 39 15.80 -10.74 5.54
CA GLN A 39 15.84 -9.75 6.61
C GLN A 39 15.16 -8.44 6.22
N ALA A 40 15.38 -7.97 4.98
CA ALA A 40 14.75 -6.77 4.47
C ALA A 40 13.22 -6.92 4.37
N GLU A 41 12.74 -8.09 3.98
CA GLU A 41 11.32 -8.42 3.94
C GLU A 41 10.69 -8.42 5.34
N GLN A 42 11.34 -9.04 6.34
CA GLN A 42 10.90 -8.99 7.74
C GLN A 42 10.76 -7.55 8.25
N ARG A 43 11.79 -6.72 8.03
CA ARG A 43 11.75 -5.29 8.41
C ARG A 43 10.66 -4.51 7.66
N ARG A 44 10.32 -4.91 6.43
CA ARG A 44 9.22 -4.30 5.69
C ARG A 44 7.88 -4.67 6.32
N ALA A 45 7.69 -5.95 6.66
CA ALA A 45 6.48 -6.43 7.32
C ALA A 45 6.23 -5.71 8.66
N GLU A 46 7.26 -5.56 9.48
CA GLU A 46 7.20 -4.83 10.76
C GLU A 46 6.78 -3.37 10.57
N ARG A 47 7.40 -2.68 9.61
CA ARG A 47 7.05 -1.28 9.29
C ARG A 47 5.61 -1.14 8.81
N LEU A 48 5.14 -2.05 7.97
CA LEU A 48 3.76 -2.05 7.49
C LEU A 48 2.76 -2.31 8.61
N ALA A 49 3.04 -3.28 9.49
CA ALA A 49 2.22 -3.58 10.65
C ALA A 49 2.12 -2.37 11.60
N THR A 50 3.26 -1.72 11.86
CA THR A 50 3.32 -0.52 12.71
C THR A 50 2.56 0.65 12.10
N ASN A 51 2.76 0.91 10.79
CA ASN A 51 2.06 1.97 10.08
C ASN A 51 0.54 1.75 10.09
N LYS A 52 0.10 0.50 9.88
CA LYS A 52 -1.32 0.12 9.94
C LYS A 52 -1.92 0.42 11.32
N ARG A 53 -1.25 -0.01 12.40
CA ARG A 53 -1.69 0.26 13.78
C ARG A 53 -1.76 1.76 14.07
N TRP A 54 -0.76 2.52 13.64
CA TRP A 54 -0.74 3.98 13.84
C TRP A 54 -1.89 4.66 13.08
N LYS A 55 -2.14 4.28 11.83
CA LYS A 55 -3.27 4.81 11.04
C LYS A 55 -4.62 4.45 11.64
N GLN A 56 -4.78 3.24 12.15
CA GLN A 56 -6.00 2.82 12.85
C GLN A 56 -6.24 3.67 14.10
N ALA A 57 -5.22 3.85 14.95
CA ALA A 57 -5.32 4.69 16.14
C ALA A 57 -5.67 6.15 15.81
N GLN A 58 -5.13 6.69 14.70
CA GLN A 58 -5.50 8.04 14.23
C GLN A 58 -6.95 8.10 13.73
N ALA A 59 -7.40 7.10 12.98
CA ALA A 59 -8.78 7.02 12.51
C ALA A 59 -9.78 6.90 13.67
N GLU A 60 -9.47 6.09 14.69
CA GLU A 60 -10.27 5.97 15.91
C GLU A 60 -10.36 7.31 16.66
N LYS A 61 -9.23 8.00 16.84
CA LYS A 61 -9.19 9.35 17.44
C LYS A 61 -10.00 10.38 16.64
N ALA A 62 -9.93 10.34 15.32
CA ALA A 62 -10.72 11.23 14.47
C ALA A 62 -12.23 10.95 14.59
N ASN A 63 -12.62 9.67 14.63
CA ASN A 63 -14.02 9.27 14.80
C ASN A 63 -14.58 9.64 16.18
N THR A 64 -13.79 9.50 17.25
CA THR A 64 -14.23 9.90 18.60
C THR A 64 -14.38 11.42 18.71
N LEU A 65 -13.47 12.21 18.12
CA LEU A 65 -13.60 13.67 18.04
C LEU A 65 -14.84 14.11 17.24
N ALA A 66 -15.14 13.43 16.12
CA ALA A 66 -16.30 13.74 15.29
C ALA A 66 -17.62 13.41 15.99
N ASN A 67 -17.69 12.30 16.73
CA ASN A 67 -18.90 11.93 17.47
C ASN A 67 -19.20 12.88 18.64
N ASN A 68 -18.18 13.30 19.40
CA ASN A 68 -18.37 14.28 20.49
C ASN A 68 -18.82 15.66 19.98
N LYS A 69 -18.32 16.11 18.82
CA LYS A 69 -18.80 17.37 18.22
C LYS A 69 -20.25 17.29 17.73
N LYS A 70 -20.69 16.15 17.21
CA LYS A 70 -22.07 15.97 16.74
C LYS A 70 -23.09 15.91 17.88
N SER A 71 -22.70 15.46 19.09
CA SER A 71 -23.63 15.39 20.22
C SER A 71 -23.79 16.73 20.98
N GLU A 72 -22.84 17.66 20.87
CA GLU A 72 -22.85 18.88 21.69
C GLU A 72 -23.17 20.18 20.93
N GLN A 73 -23.02 20.22 19.60
CA GLN A 73 -23.03 21.50 18.87
C GLN A 73 -24.40 22.02 18.40
N SER A 74 -25.48 21.23 18.39
CA SER A 74 -26.75 21.69 17.79
C SER A 74 -27.85 22.09 18.77
N THR A 75 -27.76 21.71 20.04
CA THR A 75 -28.84 21.97 21.02
C THR A 75 -28.57 23.17 21.93
N SER A 76 -27.33 23.48 22.30
CA SER A 76 -27.03 24.51 23.31
C SER A 76 -27.08 25.95 22.78
N LEU A 77 -26.55 26.19 21.56
CA LEU A 77 -26.47 27.54 21.00
C LEU A 77 -27.83 28.05 20.47
N PHE A 78 -28.62 27.19 19.84
CA PHE A 78 -29.98 27.54 19.39
C PHE A 78 -30.95 27.70 20.56
N ALA A 79 -30.78 26.93 21.65
CA ALA A 79 -31.59 27.10 22.86
C ALA A 79 -31.36 28.47 23.50
N TRP A 80 -30.10 28.93 23.61
CA TRP A 80 -29.76 30.24 24.17
C TRP A 80 -30.34 31.40 23.35
N VAL A 81 -30.18 31.37 22.03
CA VAL A 81 -30.73 32.44 21.15
C VAL A 81 -32.26 32.47 21.21
N SER A 82 -32.91 31.31 21.26
CA SER A 82 -34.37 31.25 21.38
C SER A 82 -34.88 31.85 22.69
N GLN A 83 -34.11 31.74 23.78
CA GLN A 83 -34.48 32.27 25.09
C GLN A 83 -34.36 33.80 25.18
N VAL A 84 -33.48 34.41 24.39
CA VAL A 84 -33.28 35.87 24.35
C VAL A 84 -34.33 36.59 23.49
N PHE A 85 -34.86 35.91 22.46
CA PHE A 85 -35.82 36.50 21.51
C PHE A 85 -37.29 36.07 21.76
N ALA A 86 -37.55 35.20 22.74
CA ALA A 86 -38.90 34.75 23.09
C ALA A 86 -39.58 35.59 24.19
N HIS A 87 -39.12 36.83 24.44
CA HIS A 87 -39.72 37.75 25.39
C HIS A 87 -40.05 39.11 24.76
#